data_AF-A0A2W0B5I0-F1
#
_entry.id   AF-A0A2W0B5I0-F1
#
_cell.length_a   1.000
_cell.length_b   1.000
_cell.length_c   1.000
_cell.angle_alpha   90.00
_cell.angle_beta   90.00
_cell.angle_gamma   90.00
#
_symmetry.space_group_name_H-M   'P 1'
#
loop_
_entity.id
_entity.type
_entity.pdbx_description
1 polymer ?
#
loop_
_entity_poly.entity_id
_entity_poly.type
_entity_poly.pdbx_seq_one_letter_code
_entity_poly.pdbx_strand_id
1 'polypeptide(L)'
;MKTAKKVERSVTLVRGLMGVTVPMEIEKPERWFPAGYGPQSLYEFSATLEVRKGVADQAKVRTGLRSLQLRRDPDHWGRSMEFVVNGIPIFGKGADVIPFDSFPSRVTAATYREILQSARDANMNMIREWGGGIYESDEFYNICDEL
;
A
#
# COMPACT_ATOMS: atom_id res chain seq x y z
N MET A 1 7.63 14.93 -16.50
CA MET A 1 7.77 13.66 -17.25
C MET A 1 8.56 12.71 -16.35
N LYS A 2 7.92 11.75 -15.70
CA LYS A 2 8.58 10.87 -14.72
C LYS A 2 9.47 9.87 -15.48
N THR A 3 10.78 9.95 -15.28
CA THR A 3 11.75 9.10 -15.97
C THR A 3 11.61 7.65 -15.53
N ALA A 4 11.36 6.74 -16.47
CA ALA A 4 11.40 5.31 -16.19
C ALA A 4 12.85 4.89 -15.95
N LYS A 5 13.17 4.46 -14.72
CA LYS A 5 14.48 3.87 -14.40
C LYS A 5 14.40 2.37 -14.68
N LYS A 6 15.32 1.87 -15.51
CA LYS A 6 15.46 0.44 -15.83
C LYS A 6 16.72 -0.11 -15.15
N VAL A 7 16.61 -1.30 -14.58
CA VAL A 7 17.72 -2.08 -14.04
C VAL A 7 17.61 -3.51 -14.55
N GLU A 8 18.73 -4.15 -14.83
CA GLU A 8 18.78 -5.50 -15.40
C GLU A 8 19.76 -6.37 -14.59
N ARG A 9 19.43 -7.66 -14.46
CA ARG A 9 20.28 -8.64 -13.79
C ARG A 9 20.16 -9.99 -14.49
N SER A 10 21.27 -10.51 -14.99
CA SER A 10 21.33 -11.87 -15.52
C SER A 10 21.42 -12.89 -14.38
N VAL A 11 20.65 -13.97 -14.49
CA VAL A 11 20.63 -15.07 -13.53
C VAL A 11 20.51 -16.41 -14.27
N THR A 12 21.02 -17.48 -13.67
CA THR A 12 20.76 -18.85 -14.13
C THR A 12 19.60 -19.41 -13.33
N LEU A 13 18.50 -19.74 -14.02
CA LEU A 13 17.33 -20.33 -13.37
C LEU A 13 17.64 -21.76 -12.92
N VAL A 14 17.19 -22.09 -11.71
CA VAL A 14 17.23 -23.46 -11.15
C VAL A 14 15.81 -23.98 -10.98
N ARG A 15 15.64 -25.31 -11.01
CA ARG A 15 14.34 -25.93 -10.74
C ARG A 15 13.94 -25.67 -9.29
N GLY A 16 12.72 -25.17 -9.07
CA GLY A 16 12.18 -24.88 -7.75
C GLY A 16 11.96 -23.38 -7.53
N LEU A 17 11.89 -22.97 -6.26
CA LEU A 17 11.72 -21.57 -5.87
C LEU A 17 13.07 -20.85 -5.86
N MET A 18 13.16 -19.73 -6.57
CA MET A 18 14.35 -18.89 -6.62
C MET A 18 13.97 -17.43 -6.39
N GLY A 19 14.62 -16.79 -5.41
CA GLY A 19 14.50 -15.35 -5.17
C GLY A 19 15.58 -14.58 -5.93
N VAL A 20 15.20 -13.50 -6.63
CA VAL A 20 16.14 -12.59 -7.28
C VAL A 20 15.88 -11.17 -6.76
N THR A 21 16.94 -10.53 -6.25
CA THR A 21 16.88 -9.14 -5.78
C THR A 21 17.61 -8.24 -6.76
N VAL A 22 16.99 -7.15 -7.18
CA VAL A 22 17.63 -6.12 -8.01
C VAL A 22 17.53 -4.80 -7.24
N PRO A 23 18.66 -4.23 -6.78
CA PRO A 23 18.65 -2.98 -6.06
C PRO A 23 18.23 -1.84 -6.99
N MET A 24 17.44 -0.91 -6.45
CA MET A 24 16.98 0.27 -7.16
C MET A 24 16.90 1.44 -6.20
N GLU A 25 17.36 2.59 -6.67
CA GLU A 25 17.32 3.85 -5.93
C GLU A 25 16.49 4.87 -6.71
N ILE A 26 15.60 5.57 -6.02
CA ILE A 26 14.82 6.68 -6.57
C ILE A 26 15.31 7.93 -5.85
N GLU A 27 16.06 8.77 -6.56
CA GLU A 27 16.51 10.05 -6.03
C GLU A 27 15.30 10.97 -5.83
N LYS A 28 15.21 11.60 -4.65
CA LYS A 28 14.14 12.53 -4.27
C LYS A 28 12.73 11.96 -4.55
N PRO A 29 12.34 10.85 -3.88
CA PRO A 29 11.08 10.18 -4.17
C PRO A 29 9.86 11.05 -3.81
N GLU A 30 8.83 10.99 -4.65
CA GLU A 30 7.50 11.50 -4.30
C GLU A 30 6.85 10.52 -3.31
N ARG A 31 6.92 10.85 -2.02
CA ARG A 31 6.41 9.95 -0.97
C ARG A 31 4.88 9.91 -0.94
N TRP A 32 4.34 8.75 -0.59
CA TRP A 32 2.92 8.58 -0.29
C TRP A 32 2.63 9.10 1.13
N PHE A 33 1.52 9.82 1.30
CA PHE A 33 1.01 10.31 2.58
C PHE A 33 -0.47 9.95 2.78
N PRO A 34 -0.91 9.76 4.04
CA PRO A 34 -2.32 9.55 4.35
C PRO A 34 -3.14 10.83 4.08
N ALA A 35 -4.46 10.67 3.97
CA ALA A 35 -5.40 11.76 3.77
C ALA A 35 -5.16 12.93 4.75
N GLY A 36 -5.06 14.14 4.20
CA GLY A 36 -4.81 15.37 4.94
C GLY A 36 -3.34 15.72 5.21
N TYR A 37 -2.38 14.87 4.84
CA TYR A 37 -0.95 15.09 5.10
C TYR A 37 -0.07 15.24 3.85
N GLY A 38 -0.66 15.09 2.66
CA GLY A 38 0.07 15.23 1.39
C GLY A 38 -0.57 14.40 0.27
N PRO A 39 0.15 14.24 -0.86
CA PRO A 39 -0.31 13.43 -1.98
C PRO A 39 -0.19 11.92 -1.71
N GLN A 40 -1.10 11.15 -2.30
CA GLN A 40 -1.09 9.68 -2.32
C GLN A 40 -0.24 9.17 -3.50
N SER A 41 1.03 9.58 -3.58
CA SER A 41 1.89 9.21 -4.72
C SER A 41 2.16 7.71 -4.79
N LEU A 42 1.81 7.08 -5.91
CA LEU A 42 2.01 5.65 -6.17
C LEU A 42 2.94 5.47 -7.39
N TYR A 43 3.90 4.56 -7.26
CA TYR A 43 4.77 4.11 -8.35
C TYR A 43 4.30 2.75 -8.86
N GLU A 44 4.37 2.53 -10.17
CA GLU A 44 4.27 1.19 -10.76
C GLU A 44 5.68 0.63 -10.94
N PHE A 45 5.95 -0.51 -10.31
CA PHE A 45 7.14 -1.31 -10.54
C PHE A 45 6.78 -2.50 -11.40
N SER A 46 7.46 -2.65 -12.55
CA SER A 46 7.29 -3.79 -13.43
C SER A 46 8.57 -4.60 -13.49
N ALA A 47 8.43 -5.92 -13.38
CA ALA A 47 9.51 -6.88 -13.56
C ALA A 47 9.18 -7.78 -14.76
N THR A 48 10.14 -7.96 -15.64
CA THR A 48 10.03 -8.84 -16.81
C THR A 48 11.12 -9.90 -16.73
N LEU A 49 10.73 -11.17 -16.84
CA LEU A 49 11.65 -12.30 -16.95
C LEU A 49 11.84 -12.63 -18.43
N GLU A 50 13.06 -12.45 -18.94
CA GLU A 50 13.42 -12.81 -20.31
C GLU A 50 14.23 -14.12 -20.32
N VAL A 51 13.85 -15.07 -21.17
CA VAL A 51 14.55 -16.34 -21.36
C VAL A 51 14.83 -16.51 -22.85
N ARG A 52 16.10 -16.72 -23.21
CA ARG A 52 16.59 -16.74 -24.61
C ARG A 52 16.34 -15.39 -25.31
N LYS A 53 15.44 -15.34 -26.30
CA LYS A 53 15.10 -14.12 -27.08
C LYS A 53 13.64 -13.71 -26.90
N GLY A 54 13.03 -14.04 -25.76
CA GLY A 54 11.61 -13.73 -25.51
C GLY A 54 11.28 -13.51 -24.04
N VAL A 55 10.16 -12.84 -23.81
CA VAL A 55 9.56 -12.65 -22.48
C VAL A 55 8.91 -13.95 -22.04
N ALA A 56 9.37 -14.50 -20.92
CA ALA A 56 8.82 -15.69 -20.31
C ALA A 56 7.70 -15.35 -19.31
N ASP A 57 7.83 -14.23 -18.59
CA ASP A 57 6.83 -13.78 -17.62
C ASP A 57 6.97 -12.28 -17.34
N GLN A 58 5.89 -11.67 -16.83
CA GLN A 58 5.87 -10.28 -16.39
C GLN A 58 4.96 -10.09 -15.18
N ALA A 59 5.43 -9.31 -14.21
CA ALA A 59 4.64 -8.90 -13.05
C ALA A 59 4.68 -7.37 -12.88
N LYS A 60 3.64 -6.84 -12.23
CA LYS A 60 3.52 -5.43 -11.89
C LYS A 60 3.02 -5.29 -10.45
N VAL A 61 3.49 -4.27 -9.76
CA VAL A 61 3.01 -3.89 -8.44
C VAL A 61 2.94 -2.38 -8.33
N ARG A 62 1.89 -1.87 -7.68
CA ARG A 62 1.78 -0.47 -7.29
C ARG A 62 2.29 -0.30 -5.87
N THR A 63 3.05 0.76 -5.61
CA THR A 63 3.63 0.98 -4.28
C THR A 63 3.75 2.46 -3.96
N GLY A 64 3.21 2.84 -2.80
CA GLY A 64 3.44 4.15 -2.19
C GLY A 64 4.69 4.15 -1.33
N LEU A 65 5.72 4.91 -1.74
CA LEU A 65 6.98 5.01 -1.01
C LEU A 65 6.76 5.79 0.29
N ARG A 66 6.85 5.10 1.44
CA ARG A 66 6.65 5.70 2.76
C ARG A 66 7.42 4.95 3.83
N SER A 67 7.75 5.65 4.91
CA SER A 67 8.11 5.00 6.18
C SER A 67 6.90 5.02 7.11
N LEU A 68 6.68 3.92 7.82
CA LEU A 68 5.63 3.79 8.83
C LEU A 68 6.27 3.21 10.09
N GLN A 69 6.04 3.86 11.22
CA GLN A 69 6.53 3.43 12.53
C GLN A 69 5.38 3.47 13.53
N LEU A 70 5.25 2.42 14.35
CA LEU A 70 4.46 2.47 15.58
C LEU A 70 5.40 2.88 16.73
N ARG A 71 5.31 4.14 17.17
CA ARG A 71 6.11 4.66 18.28
C ARG A 71 5.40 4.35 19.60
N ARG A 72 6.15 3.82 20.57
CA ARG A 72 5.66 3.37 21.88
C ARG A 72 6.64 3.71 23.00
N ASP A 73 7.00 4.98 23.07
CA ASP A 73 8.01 5.48 24.01
C ASP A 73 7.35 5.77 25.38
N PRO A 74 8.08 5.61 26.50
CA PRO A 74 7.60 6.09 27.78
C PRO A 74 7.42 7.61 27.79
N ASP A 75 6.34 8.08 28.40
CA ASP A 75 6.05 9.50 28.59
C ASP A 75 5.41 9.76 29.97
N HIS A 76 4.99 11.01 30.21
CA HIS A 76 4.35 11.38 31.49
C HIS A 76 2.94 10.78 31.68
N TRP A 77 2.34 10.17 30.65
CA TRP A 77 1.05 9.46 30.71
C TRP A 77 1.22 7.94 30.75
N GLY A 78 2.44 7.42 30.64
CA GLY A 78 2.76 5.99 30.67
C GLY A 78 3.59 5.59 29.46
N ARG A 79 2.94 5.10 28.40
CA ARG A 79 3.59 4.70 27.15
C ARG A 79 2.72 5.09 25.97
N SER A 80 3.32 5.79 25.01
CA SER A 80 2.61 6.26 23.82
C SER A 80 2.18 5.11 22.89
N MET A 81 1.27 5.42 21.97
CA MET A 81 0.89 4.55 20.86
C MET A 81 0.59 5.45 19.66
N GLU A 82 1.63 5.78 18.89
CA GLU A 82 1.54 6.75 17.79
C GLU A 82 1.88 6.10 16.47
N PHE A 83 1.08 6.36 15.44
CA PHE A 83 1.48 6.09 14.07
C PHE A 83 2.31 7.25 13.55
N VAL A 84 3.53 6.98 13.10
CA VAL A 84 4.43 7.99 12.54
C VAL A 84 4.65 7.65 11.08
N VAL A 85 4.16 8.51 10.18
CA VAL A 85 4.29 8.35 8.74
C VAL A 85 5.26 9.38 8.20
N ASN A 86 6.32 8.96 7.52
CA ASN A 86 7.32 9.86 6.93
C ASN A 86 7.94 10.84 7.94
N GLY A 87 8.04 10.42 9.22
CA GLY A 87 8.55 11.22 10.33
C GLY A 87 7.51 12.11 11.03
N ILE A 88 6.26 12.13 10.56
CA ILE A 88 5.18 12.96 11.11
C ILE A 88 4.28 12.09 12.00
N PRO A 89 4.11 12.41 13.30
CA PRO A 89 3.10 11.75 14.14
C PRO A 89 1.69 12.04 13.62
N ILE A 90 0.93 10.99 13.34
CA ILE A 90 -0.43 11.04 12.80
C ILE A 90 -1.41 10.67 13.89
N PHE A 91 -2.29 11.60 14.25
CA PHE A 91 -3.46 11.26 15.06
C PHE A 91 -4.46 10.47 14.20
N GLY A 92 -4.75 9.24 14.60
CA GLY A 92 -5.70 8.37 13.93
C GLY A 92 -7.12 8.91 14.06
N LYS A 93 -7.73 9.32 12.94
CA LYS A 93 -9.11 9.77 12.84
C LYS A 93 -9.83 8.81 11.91
N GLY A 94 -10.81 8.08 12.43
CA GLY A 94 -11.33 6.93 11.69
C GLY A 94 -12.48 6.21 12.36
N ALA A 95 -12.78 5.06 11.79
CA ALA A 95 -13.76 4.11 12.27
C ALA A 95 -13.28 2.66 12.07
N ASP A 96 -13.95 1.73 12.72
CA ASP A 96 -13.87 0.31 12.41
C ASP A 96 -14.74 -0.01 11.19
N VAL A 97 -14.22 -0.81 10.26
CA VAL A 97 -14.98 -1.37 9.14
C VAL A 97 -15.28 -2.84 9.41
N ILE A 98 -16.47 -3.26 8.98
CA ILE A 98 -16.98 -4.63 9.02
C ILE A 98 -17.35 -5.05 7.58
N PRO A 99 -17.61 -6.34 7.30
CA PRO A 99 -18.04 -6.76 5.97
C PRO A 99 -19.23 -5.96 5.45
N PHE A 100 -19.16 -5.53 4.21
CA PHE A 100 -20.13 -4.61 3.60
C PHE A 100 -21.43 -5.27 3.12
N ASP A 101 -21.51 -6.59 3.20
CA ASP A 101 -22.71 -7.38 2.94
C ASP A 101 -22.65 -8.69 3.73
N SER A 102 -23.81 -9.26 4.06
CA SER A 102 -23.92 -10.62 4.61
C SER A 102 -23.40 -11.69 3.64
N PHE A 103 -23.41 -11.38 2.33
CA PHE A 103 -22.84 -12.20 1.26
C PHE A 103 -21.68 -11.46 0.60
N PRO A 104 -20.44 -11.60 1.12
CA PRO A 104 -19.28 -10.82 0.66
C PRO A 104 -19.01 -10.91 -0.85
N SER A 105 -19.38 -12.02 -1.49
CA SER A 105 -19.23 -12.22 -2.94
C SER A 105 -20.07 -11.28 -3.81
N ARG A 106 -21.04 -10.54 -3.23
CA ARG A 106 -21.85 -9.55 -3.94
C ARG A 106 -21.29 -8.14 -3.86
N VAL A 107 -20.31 -7.90 -2.97
CA VAL A 107 -19.71 -6.57 -2.80
C VAL A 107 -18.91 -6.23 -4.05
N THR A 108 -19.16 -5.04 -4.60
CA THR A 108 -18.54 -4.58 -5.85
C THR A 108 -17.46 -3.55 -5.57
N ALA A 109 -16.58 -3.31 -6.56
CA ALA A 109 -15.61 -2.21 -6.53
C ALA A 109 -16.26 -0.84 -6.28
N ALA A 110 -17.46 -0.63 -6.84
CA ALA A 110 -18.23 0.60 -6.65
C ALA A 110 -18.67 0.76 -5.18
N THR A 111 -19.11 -0.33 -4.55
CA THR A 111 -19.47 -0.36 -3.12
C THR A 111 -18.28 0.00 -2.25
N TYR A 112 -17.10 -0.61 -2.48
CA TYR A 112 -15.89 -0.27 -1.75
C TYR A 112 -15.53 1.21 -1.93
N ARG A 113 -15.58 1.72 -3.17
CA ARG A 113 -15.22 3.12 -3.45
C ARG A 113 -16.18 4.08 -2.80
N GLU A 114 -17.48 3.84 -2.85
CA GLU A 114 -18.48 4.68 -2.19
C GLU A 114 -18.22 4.79 -0.68
N ILE A 115 -18.01 3.66 -0.01
CA ILE A 115 -17.80 3.62 1.44
C ILE A 115 -16.46 4.26 1.81
N LEU A 116 -15.37 3.93 1.12
CA LEU A 116 -14.05 4.52 1.40
C LEU A 116 -14.00 6.01 1.06
N GLN A 117 -14.69 6.44 0.00
CA GLN A 117 -14.86 7.86 -0.32
C GLN A 117 -15.62 8.58 0.80
N SER A 118 -16.66 7.97 1.36
CA SER A 118 -17.39 8.57 2.49
C SER A 118 -16.48 8.78 3.72
N ALA A 119 -15.56 7.85 3.99
CA ALA A 119 -14.55 8.01 5.05
C ALA A 119 -13.58 9.16 4.74
N ARG A 120 -13.10 9.25 3.50
CA ARG A 120 -12.24 10.35 3.03
C ARG A 120 -12.94 11.70 3.14
N ASP A 121 -14.20 11.79 2.70
CA ASP A 121 -15.02 13.00 2.74
C ASP A 121 -15.34 13.43 4.18
N ALA A 122 -15.43 12.47 5.10
CA ALA A 122 -15.53 12.70 6.54
C ALA A 122 -14.18 13.08 7.21
N ASN A 123 -13.12 13.32 6.42
CA ASN A 123 -11.77 13.67 6.88
C ASN A 123 -11.09 12.59 7.75
N MET A 124 -11.47 11.33 7.56
CA MET A 124 -10.76 10.19 8.14
C MET A 124 -9.41 9.98 7.45
N ASN A 125 -8.45 9.44 8.18
CA ASN A 125 -7.11 9.11 7.70
C ASN A 125 -6.68 7.68 8.05
N MET A 126 -7.58 6.92 8.70
CA MET A 126 -7.37 5.55 9.12
C MET A 126 -8.71 4.85 9.19
N ILE A 127 -8.72 3.57 8.81
CA ILE A 127 -9.81 2.65 9.10
C ILE A 127 -9.22 1.39 9.70
N ARG A 128 -9.96 0.73 10.60
CA ARG A 128 -9.57 -0.55 11.18
C ARG A 128 -10.45 -1.65 10.62
N GLU A 129 -9.87 -2.55 9.86
CA GLU A 129 -10.52 -3.80 9.46
C GLU A 129 -10.71 -4.68 10.71
N TRP A 130 -11.96 -4.81 11.16
CA TRP A 130 -12.26 -5.49 12.41
C TRP A 130 -12.16 -7.02 12.25
N GLY A 131 -11.50 -7.67 13.21
CA GLY A 131 -11.04 -9.07 13.10
C GLY A 131 -12.10 -10.17 13.17
N GLY A 132 -13.39 -9.87 13.21
CA GLY A 132 -14.44 -10.88 13.01
C GLY A 132 -15.12 -10.81 11.65
N GLY A 133 -14.57 -10.01 10.73
CA GLY A 133 -14.93 -10.01 9.32
C GLY A 133 -14.09 -11.00 8.50
N ILE A 134 -13.78 -10.59 7.29
CA ILE A 134 -12.88 -11.27 6.35
C ILE A 134 -11.73 -10.33 6.00
N TYR A 135 -10.67 -10.85 5.40
CA TYR A 135 -9.78 -10.00 4.61
C TYR A 135 -10.54 -9.53 3.38
N GLU A 136 -10.57 -8.23 3.16
CA GLU A 136 -11.20 -7.65 1.97
C GLU A 136 -10.42 -7.96 0.68
N SER A 137 -11.02 -7.64 -0.47
CA SER A 137 -10.37 -7.89 -1.77
C SER A 137 -9.24 -6.90 -2.06
N ASP A 138 -8.36 -7.24 -3.01
CA ASP A 138 -7.31 -6.33 -3.48
C ASP A 138 -7.84 -4.95 -3.90
N GLU A 139 -9.06 -4.88 -4.42
CA GLU A 139 -9.70 -3.64 -4.82
C GLU A 139 -9.93 -2.69 -3.64
N PHE A 140 -10.33 -3.22 -2.48
CA PHE A 140 -10.50 -2.42 -1.27
C PHE A 140 -9.18 -1.75 -0.85
N TYR A 141 -8.08 -2.53 -0.83
CA TYR A 141 -6.76 -2.01 -0.49
C TYR A 141 -6.22 -1.04 -1.55
N ASN A 142 -6.46 -1.32 -2.84
CA ASN A 142 -6.10 -0.42 -3.95
C ASN A 142 -6.80 0.95 -3.84
N ILE A 143 -8.09 0.96 -3.47
CA ILE A 143 -8.82 2.21 -3.24
C ILE A 143 -8.27 2.93 -2.00
N CYS A 144 -7.96 2.21 -0.91
CA CYS A 144 -7.31 2.80 0.27
C CYS A 144 -5.94 3.43 -0.04
N ASP A 145 -5.18 2.85 -0.98
CA ASP A 145 -3.90 3.41 -1.42
C ASP A 145 -4.08 4.72 -2.23
N GLU A 146 -5.24 4.92 -2.86
CA GLU A 146 -5.54 6.09 -3.71
C GLU A 146 -6.20 7.25 -2.96
N LEU A 147 -6.98 6.94 -1.92
CA LEU A 147 -7.69 7.90 -1.07
C LEU A 147 -6.89 8.29 0.18
#